data_AF-A0A4R4VJ99-F1
#
_entry.id   AF-A0A4R4VJ99-F1
#
_cell.length_a   1.000
_cell.length_b   1.000
_cell.length_c   1.000
_cell.angle_alpha   90.00
_cell.angle_beta   90.00
_cell.angle_gamma   90.00
#
_symmetry.space_group_name_H-M   'P 1'
#
loop_
_entity.id
_entity.type
_entity.pdbx_description
1 polymer ?
#
loop_
_entity_poly.entity_id
_entity_poly.type
_entity_poly.pdbx_seq_one_letter_code
_entity_poly.pdbx_strand_id
1 'polypeptide(L)'
;GDGDGDGDGAVMKGFRARGKSKDHRDDLPQIVIGMAVTRDGIPVRIWSWPGNTTDTALIRQVKDDMRDWTLSKIVWVGDRGFASADNRRYLRQGDHHYIIGERLRSGSAEAKAALSRQGRYQDVAENLKVKEVRIGEADRFVICYNPEGAERDAAIRERLIAQLEEVIAGTDALSATKRAELRGVISTKPGLNRYLRTTPGGLLRIDATKVKTEANLDGKYLLRCSDPKLPAEDIALGYKQLLEVERGWRNMKQVIDLRPVYHRLEERIRAHVILCWLALLLIRIIETTTGITWRRIRDEFDLLTVATFTGPTGTFRQRAELTKPQRDILAKLDIPTPKKIVEAIPAADA
;
A
#
# COMPACT_ATOMS: atom_id res chain seq x y z
N GLY A 1 -5.14 -3.58 51.77
CA GLY A 1 -6.52 -4.09 51.72
C GLY A 1 -7.34 -3.09 50.95
N ASP A 2 -7.00 -2.82 49.70
CA ASP A 2 -7.06 -3.70 48.52
C ASP A 2 -8.48 -3.77 47.99
N GLY A 3 -8.65 -3.27 46.78
CA GLY A 3 -9.90 -3.27 46.05
C GLY A 3 -9.76 -2.56 44.71
N ASP A 4 -8.69 -2.86 43.97
CA ASP A 4 -8.54 -2.50 42.55
C ASP A 4 -9.68 -3.12 41.75
N GLY A 5 -10.60 -2.27 41.30
CA GLY A 5 -11.59 -2.58 40.28
C GLY A 5 -11.01 -2.26 38.91
N ASP A 6 -10.33 -3.24 38.31
CA ASP A 6 -9.90 -3.24 36.91
C ASP A 6 -11.14 -3.03 36.01
N GLY A 7 -11.27 -1.82 35.49
CA GLY A 7 -12.35 -1.40 34.61
C GLY A 7 -12.20 -2.03 33.22
N ASP A 8 -12.86 -3.16 33.06
CA ASP A 8 -13.13 -3.89 31.82
C ASP A 8 -13.27 -2.97 30.59
N GLY A 9 -12.53 -3.28 29.53
CA GLY A 9 -12.43 -2.51 28.31
C GLY A 9 -13.77 -2.43 27.58
N ALA A 10 -14.57 -1.41 27.91
CA ALA A 10 -15.89 -1.18 27.35
C ALA A 10 -15.86 -1.30 25.81
N VAL A 11 -16.53 -2.34 25.29
CA VAL A 11 -16.80 -2.51 23.86
C VAL A 11 -17.63 -1.31 23.41
N MET A 12 -16.97 -0.33 22.80
CA MET A 12 -17.61 0.88 22.30
C MET A 12 -18.60 0.47 21.19
N LYS A 13 -19.89 0.38 21.51
CA LYS A 13 -20.96 0.14 20.54
C LYS A 13 -21.13 1.39 19.68
N GLY A 14 -20.88 1.25 18.38
CA GLY A 14 -21.07 2.32 17.39
C GLY A 14 -20.21 2.11 16.15
N PHE A 15 -20.47 2.88 15.10
CA PHE A 15 -19.69 2.83 13.85
C PHE A 15 -18.20 3.11 14.08
N ARG A 16 -17.86 3.88 15.12
CA ARG A 16 -16.49 4.07 15.59
C ARG A 16 -16.23 3.12 16.75
N ALA A 17 -15.46 2.07 16.50
CA ALA A 17 -15.19 1.02 17.48
C ALA A 17 -13.68 0.81 17.65
N ARG A 18 -13.25 0.42 18.85
CA ARG A 18 -11.87 -0.03 19.08
C ARG A 18 -11.67 -1.38 18.39
N GLY A 19 -10.58 -1.51 17.68
CA GLY A 19 -10.20 -2.70 16.91
C GLY A 19 -8.69 -2.74 16.77
N LYS A 20 -8.18 -3.77 16.08
CA LYS A 20 -6.74 -3.92 15.87
C LYS A 20 -6.22 -2.83 14.93
N SER A 21 -5.50 -1.84 15.47
CA SER A 21 -4.96 -0.73 14.70
C SER A 21 -3.81 -1.18 13.81
N LYS A 22 -3.88 -0.88 12.51
CA LYS A 22 -2.72 -1.00 11.61
C LYS A 22 -1.71 0.14 11.79
N ASP A 23 -2.08 1.20 12.53
CA ASP A 23 -1.29 2.41 12.74
C ASP A 23 -0.73 2.49 14.18
N HIS A 24 -0.77 1.39 14.95
CA HIS A 24 -0.33 1.32 16.36
C HIS A 24 -1.00 2.34 17.29
N ARG A 25 -2.22 2.77 16.93
CA ARG A 25 -3.09 3.67 17.69
C ARG A 25 -4.33 2.93 18.19
N ASP A 26 -4.10 1.96 19.07
CA ASP A 26 -5.18 1.17 19.71
C ASP A 26 -5.95 1.99 20.76
N ASP A 27 -5.43 3.18 21.12
CA ASP A 27 -6.05 4.15 22.01
C ASP A 27 -7.31 4.81 21.41
N LEU A 28 -7.38 4.91 20.08
CA LEU A 28 -8.43 5.62 19.36
C LEU A 28 -9.47 4.67 18.72
N PRO A 29 -10.76 5.05 18.72
CA PRO A 29 -11.77 4.30 17.96
C PRO A 29 -11.58 4.52 16.45
N GLN A 30 -11.82 3.46 15.67
CA GLN A 30 -11.53 3.41 14.25
C GLN A 30 -12.76 3.05 13.44
N ILE A 31 -12.64 3.23 12.12
CA ILE A 31 -13.55 2.69 11.11
C ILE A 31 -12.71 1.88 10.13
N VAL A 32 -13.31 0.86 9.52
CA VAL A 32 -12.69 0.13 8.42
C VAL A 32 -13.19 0.71 7.12
N ILE A 33 -12.29 0.93 6.15
CA ILE A 33 -12.64 1.41 4.81
C ILE A 33 -12.06 0.42 3.80
N GLY A 34 -12.84 0.09 2.79
CA GLY A 34 -12.44 -0.76 1.67
C GLY A 34 -12.74 -0.07 0.36
N MET A 35 -11.97 -0.35 -0.67
CA MET A 35 -12.13 0.28 -1.97
C MET A 35 -11.87 -0.73 -3.08
N ALA A 36 -12.72 -0.73 -4.10
CA ALA A 36 -12.50 -1.45 -5.34
C ALA A 36 -11.90 -0.50 -6.37
N VAL A 37 -10.92 -0.98 -7.12
CA VAL A 37 -10.13 -0.19 -8.07
C VAL A 37 -9.95 -1.00 -9.35
N THR A 38 -10.01 -0.34 -10.52
CA THR A 38 -9.73 -0.96 -11.82
C THR A 38 -8.23 -1.25 -12.00
N ARG A 39 -7.90 -1.97 -13.08
CA ARG A 39 -6.51 -2.23 -13.51
C ARG A 39 -5.67 -0.96 -13.64
N ASP A 40 -6.27 0.13 -14.12
CA ASP A 40 -5.60 1.42 -14.33
C ASP A 40 -5.56 2.30 -13.07
N GLY A 41 -6.03 1.76 -11.93
CA GLY A 41 -6.06 2.48 -10.67
C GLY A 41 -7.22 3.46 -10.54
N ILE A 42 -8.31 3.30 -11.31
CA ILE A 42 -9.53 4.11 -11.18
C ILE A 42 -10.39 3.53 -10.05
N PRO A 43 -10.73 4.29 -9.00
CA PRO A 43 -11.55 3.78 -7.92
C PRO A 43 -13.01 3.64 -8.38
N VAL A 44 -13.60 2.46 -8.18
CA VAL A 44 -14.95 2.11 -8.68
C VAL A 44 -15.99 2.13 -7.57
N ARG A 45 -15.61 1.76 -6.34
CA ARG A 45 -16.49 1.77 -5.17
C ARG A 45 -15.71 1.89 -3.89
N ILE A 46 -16.35 2.47 -2.88
CA ILE A 46 -15.85 2.58 -1.53
C ILE A 46 -16.88 2.05 -0.54
N TRP A 47 -16.39 1.41 0.51
CA TRP A 47 -17.17 0.90 1.62
C TRP A 47 -16.61 1.43 2.93
N SER A 48 -17.48 1.57 3.92
CA SER A 48 -17.09 1.94 5.27
C SER A 48 -17.87 1.11 6.29
N TRP A 49 -17.15 0.62 7.30
CA TRP A 49 -17.65 -0.32 8.30
C TRP A 49 -17.18 0.05 9.71
N PRO A 50 -17.84 -0.51 10.75
CA PRO A 50 -17.36 -0.39 12.12
C PRO A 50 -15.91 -0.85 12.31
N GLY A 51 -15.15 -0.16 13.16
CA GLY A 51 -13.72 -0.44 13.42
C GLY A 51 -13.39 -1.85 13.93
N ASN A 52 -14.38 -2.56 14.47
CA ASN A 52 -14.27 -3.93 14.98
C ASN A 52 -14.78 -4.99 14.00
N THR A 53 -15.06 -4.62 12.75
CA THR A 53 -15.55 -5.56 11.73
C THR A 53 -14.47 -6.56 11.35
N THR A 54 -14.82 -7.84 11.32
CA THR A 54 -13.88 -8.92 10.96
C THR A 54 -13.68 -9.00 9.45
N ASP A 55 -12.48 -9.38 9.01
CA ASP A 55 -12.13 -9.51 7.59
C ASP A 55 -13.13 -10.39 6.82
N THR A 56 -13.62 -11.48 7.44
CA THR A 56 -14.62 -12.37 6.83
C THR A 56 -15.93 -11.66 6.52
N ALA A 57 -16.40 -10.77 7.41
CA ALA A 57 -17.63 -10.01 7.21
C ALA A 57 -17.47 -8.98 6.09
N LEU A 58 -16.29 -8.33 6.00
CA LEU A 58 -15.96 -7.39 4.93
C LEU A 58 -16.02 -8.08 3.56
N ILE A 59 -15.36 -9.24 3.42
CA ILE A 59 -15.31 -9.95 2.14
C ILE A 59 -16.70 -10.45 1.72
N ARG A 60 -17.55 -10.89 2.67
CA ARG A 60 -18.96 -11.24 2.40
C ARG A 60 -19.71 -10.08 1.75
N GLN A 61 -19.71 -8.93 2.40
CA GLN A 61 -20.46 -7.78 1.91
C GLN A 61 -19.92 -7.27 0.56
N VAL A 62 -18.59 -7.18 0.41
CA VAL A 62 -18.01 -6.78 -0.88
C VAL A 62 -18.41 -7.76 -1.98
N LYS A 63 -18.41 -9.06 -1.69
CA LYS A 63 -18.83 -10.09 -2.66
C LYS A 63 -20.29 -9.92 -3.06
N ASP A 64 -21.19 -9.72 -2.10
CA ASP A 64 -22.62 -9.55 -2.38
C ASP A 64 -22.88 -8.28 -3.19
N ASP A 65 -22.30 -7.15 -2.79
CA ASP A 65 -22.39 -5.87 -3.49
C ASP A 65 -21.81 -5.90 -4.91
N MET A 66 -20.87 -6.81 -5.19
CA MET A 66 -20.28 -7.00 -6.53
C MET A 66 -21.12 -7.92 -7.42
N ARG A 67 -22.05 -8.73 -6.88
CA ARG A 67 -22.95 -9.56 -7.70
C ARG A 67 -23.85 -8.70 -8.59
N ASP A 68 -24.27 -7.56 -8.06
CA ASP A 68 -25.13 -6.59 -8.76
C ASP A 68 -24.45 -6.00 -10.02
N TRP A 69 -23.13 -6.17 -10.17
CA TRP A 69 -22.36 -5.61 -11.28
C TRP A 69 -22.22 -6.58 -12.47
N THR A 70 -22.85 -7.75 -12.44
CA THR A 70 -22.78 -8.77 -13.52
C THR A 70 -21.35 -9.05 -13.99
N LEU A 71 -20.39 -9.03 -13.06
CA LEU A 71 -19.00 -9.35 -13.37
C LEU A 71 -18.86 -10.86 -13.57
N SER A 72 -18.46 -11.27 -14.78
CA SER A 72 -18.32 -12.68 -15.14
C SER A 72 -17.16 -13.38 -14.43
N LYS A 73 -16.18 -12.64 -13.91
CA LYS A 73 -15.02 -13.19 -13.19
C LYS A 73 -14.40 -12.17 -12.24
N ILE A 74 -14.22 -12.55 -10.98
CA ILE A 74 -13.55 -11.72 -9.95
C ILE A 74 -12.29 -12.44 -9.47
N VAL A 75 -11.16 -11.74 -9.53
CA VAL A 75 -9.88 -12.20 -8.96
C VAL A 75 -9.53 -11.30 -7.78
N TRP A 76 -9.53 -11.88 -6.58
CA TRP A 76 -9.23 -11.17 -5.33
C TRP A 76 -7.73 -11.02 -5.13
N VAL A 77 -7.24 -9.78 -5.07
CA VAL A 77 -5.82 -9.52 -4.81
C VAL A 77 -5.63 -9.11 -3.34
N GLY A 78 -4.88 -9.90 -2.58
CA GLY A 78 -4.68 -9.69 -1.15
C GLY A 78 -3.21 -9.67 -0.73
N ASP A 79 -2.87 -8.82 0.23
CA ASP A 79 -1.55 -8.84 0.87
C ASP A 79 -1.37 -10.12 1.71
N ARG A 80 -0.13 -10.42 2.10
CA ARG A 80 0.31 -11.56 2.93
C ARG A 80 -0.49 -11.75 4.22
N GLY A 81 -1.15 -10.70 4.72
CA GLY A 81 -2.06 -10.78 5.87
C GLY A 81 -3.31 -11.64 5.62
N PHE A 82 -3.71 -11.81 4.36
CA PHE A 82 -4.88 -12.61 3.95
C PHE A 82 -4.54 -14.06 3.60
N ALA A 83 -3.29 -14.49 3.80
CA ALA A 83 -2.80 -15.80 3.38
C ALA A 83 -3.24 -16.98 4.25
N SER A 84 -4.17 -16.83 5.22
CA SER A 84 -4.63 -17.97 6.04
C SER A 84 -5.41 -19.00 5.20
N ALA A 85 -5.37 -20.27 5.59
CA ALA A 85 -6.07 -21.34 4.87
C ALA A 85 -7.59 -21.11 4.81
N ASP A 86 -8.18 -20.61 5.90
CA ASP A 86 -9.61 -20.32 5.99
C ASP A 86 -10.02 -19.19 5.04
N ASN A 87 -9.23 -18.12 4.96
CA ASN A 87 -9.47 -17.02 4.01
C ASN A 87 -9.36 -17.51 2.57
N ARG A 88 -8.37 -18.35 2.26
CA ARG A 88 -8.22 -18.93 0.90
C ARG A 88 -9.40 -19.81 0.52
N ARG A 89 -9.89 -20.65 1.44
CA ARG A 89 -11.06 -21.51 1.19
C ARG A 89 -12.31 -20.67 0.96
N TYR A 90 -12.47 -19.59 1.72
CA TYR A 90 -13.57 -18.66 1.57
C TYR A 90 -13.54 -17.91 0.23
N LEU A 91 -12.37 -17.41 -0.18
CA LEU A 91 -12.18 -16.70 -1.46
C LEU A 91 -12.42 -17.58 -2.71
N ARG A 92 -12.30 -18.91 -2.59
CA ARG A 92 -12.62 -19.86 -3.68
C ARG A 92 -14.12 -20.19 -3.81
N GLN A 93 -14.96 -19.77 -2.86
CA GLN A 93 -16.40 -20.09 -2.93
C GLN A 93 -17.07 -19.30 -4.06
N GLY A 94 -17.83 -19.98 -4.93
CA GLY A 94 -18.59 -19.36 -6.02
C GLY A 94 -17.79 -19.11 -7.29
N ASP A 95 -16.82 -19.98 -7.61
CA ASP A 95 -15.99 -19.94 -8.84
C ASP A 95 -15.11 -18.68 -8.97
N HIS A 96 -14.75 -18.09 -7.83
CA HIS A 96 -13.83 -16.95 -7.77
C HIS A 96 -12.39 -17.41 -7.53
N HIS A 97 -11.46 -16.57 -7.96
CA HIS A 97 -10.03 -16.83 -7.78
C HIS A 97 -9.35 -15.74 -6.94
N TYR A 98 -8.14 -16.01 -6.49
CA TYR A 98 -7.34 -15.06 -5.73
C TYR A 98 -5.91 -15.01 -6.23
N ILE A 99 -5.25 -13.89 -5.95
CA ILE A 99 -3.81 -13.68 -6.02
C ILE A 99 -3.38 -13.15 -4.64
N ILE A 100 -2.58 -13.92 -3.92
CA ILE A 100 -2.14 -13.54 -2.56
C ILE A 100 -0.62 -13.56 -2.50
N GLY A 101 -0.05 -12.56 -1.83
CA GLY A 101 1.37 -12.54 -1.51
C GLY A 101 1.72 -13.61 -0.49
N GLU A 102 2.78 -14.36 -0.72
CA GLU A 102 3.32 -15.34 0.22
C GLU A 102 4.61 -14.82 0.86
N ARG A 103 4.81 -15.15 2.14
CA ARG A 103 6.06 -14.81 2.83
C ARG A 103 7.14 -15.78 2.37
N LEU A 104 8.16 -15.27 1.67
CA LEU A 104 9.36 -16.03 1.30
C LEU A 104 10.03 -16.74 2.50
N ARG A 105 9.88 -16.14 3.68
CA ARG A 105 10.51 -16.52 4.94
C ARG A 105 9.56 -17.25 5.90
N SER A 106 8.35 -17.61 5.46
CA SER A 106 7.34 -18.25 6.31
C SER A 106 7.77 -19.62 6.86
N GLY A 107 8.78 -20.24 6.24
CA GLY A 107 9.14 -21.61 6.54
C GLY A 107 8.18 -22.65 5.96
N SER A 108 7.12 -22.23 5.24
CA SER A 108 6.14 -23.15 4.65
C SER A 108 6.81 -24.09 3.65
N ALA A 109 6.42 -25.36 3.68
CA ALA A 109 6.95 -26.38 2.78
C ALA A 109 6.67 -26.01 1.31
N GLU A 110 5.48 -25.47 1.04
CA GLU A 110 5.05 -25.00 -0.27
C GLU A 110 5.93 -23.86 -0.80
N ALA A 111 6.20 -22.82 0.01
CA ALA A 111 7.04 -21.69 -0.44
C ALA A 111 8.49 -22.12 -0.66
N LYS A 112 9.04 -23.00 0.19
CA LYS A 112 10.38 -23.56 0.00
C LYS A 112 10.47 -24.40 -1.28
N ALA A 113 9.48 -25.25 -1.54
CA ALA A 113 9.39 -26.05 -2.75
C ALA A 113 9.22 -25.18 -4.01
N ALA A 114 8.49 -24.07 -3.91
CA ALA A 114 8.34 -23.12 -5.03
C ALA A 114 9.68 -22.47 -5.38
N LEU A 115 10.39 -21.98 -4.36
CA LEU A 115 11.66 -21.28 -4.53
C LEU A 115 12.81 -22.20 -4.97
N SER A 116 12.77 -23.49 -4.61
CA SER A 116 13.80 -24.46 -5.00
C SER A 116 13.65 -24.97 -6.44
N ARG A 117 12.47 -24.80 -7.05
CA ARG A 117 12.22 -25.25 -8.43
C ARG A 117 13.02 -24.41 -9.44
N GLN A 118 13.89 -25.07 -10.19
CA GLN A 118 14.60 -24.44 -11.32
C GLN A 118 13.62 -24.11 -12.45
N GLY A 119 13.89 -23.03 -13.19
CA GLY A 119 13.05 -22.59 -14.30
C GLY A 119 13.49 -21.24 -14.85
N ARG A 120 13.06 -20.91 -16.06
CA ARG A 120 13.39 -19.65 -16.74
C ARG A 120 12.46 -18.53 -16.31
N TYR A 121 13.01 -17.33 -16.17
CA TYR A 121 12.23 -16.11 -15.99
C TYR A 121 11.77 -15.58 -17.35
N GLN A 122 10.56 -15.04 -17.39
CA GLN A 122 10.01 -14.29 -18.52
C GLN A 122 9.96 -12.81 -18.13
N ASP A 123 10.35 -11.94 -19.05
CA ASP A 123 10.23 -10.49 -18.88
C ASP A 123 8.76 -10.08 -19.12
N VAL A 124 8.17 -9.38 -18.14
CA VAL A 124 6.76 -8.97 -18.14
C VAL A 124 6.62 -7.45 -18.22
N ALA A 125 7.54 -6.72 -17.58
CA ALA A 125 7.66 -5.28 -17.73
C ALA A 125 9.14 -4.91 -17.58
N GLU A 126 9.48 -3.66 -17.90
CA GLU A 126 10.86 -3.13 -17.87
C GLU A 126 11.63 -3.51 -16.58
N ASN A 127 10.95 -3.49 -15.43
CA ASN A 127 11.53 -3.83 -14.13
C ASN A 127 10.78 -4.99 -13.42
N LEU A 128 10.29 -5.96 -14.18
CA LEU A 128 9.58 -7.12 -13.63
C LEU A 128 9.77 -8.38 -14.48
N LYS A 129 10.36 -9.40 -13.86
CA LYS A 129 10.46 -10.75 -14.41
C LYS A 129 9.61 -11.72 -13.61
N VAL A 130 9.02 -12.72 -14.25
CA VAL A 130 8.19 -13.73 -13.58
C VAL A 130 8.64 -15.14 -13.90
N LYS A 131 8.47 -16.04 -12.94
CA LYS A 131 8.66 -17.48 -13.11
C LYS A 131 7.47 -18.21 -12.50
N GLU A 132 6.74 -18.95 -13.31
CA GLU A 132 5.66 -19.81 -12.84
C GLU A 132 6.22 -21.11 -12.25
N VAL A 133 5.66 -21.52 -11.10
CA VAL A 133 5.94 -22.78 -10.45
C VAL A 133 4.64 -23.41 -10.00
N ARG A 134 4.34 -24.63 -10.47
CA ARG A 134 3.16 -25.40 -10.05
C ARG A 134 3.56 -26.41 -8.98
N ILE A 135 2.82 -26.45 -7.88
CA ILE A 135 3.00 -27.41 -6.79
C ILE A 135 1.66 -28.13 -6.58
N GLY A 136 1.60 -29.41 -6.97
CA GLY A 136 0.33 -30.15 -6.99
C GLY A 136 -0.67 -29.61 -8.02
N GLU A 137 -1.92 -30.03 -7.90
CA GLU A 137 -2.99 -29.67 -8.86
C GLU A 137 -3.66 -28.33 -8.59
N ALA A 138 -3.69 -27.88 -7.32
CA ALA A 138 -4.49 -26.73 -6.91
C ALA A 138 -3.68 -25.46 -6.61
N ASP A 139 -2.35 -25.56 -6.50
CA ASP A 139 -1.49 -24.46 -6.03
C ASP A 139 -0.47 -24.04 -7.07
N ARG A 140 -0.74 -22.85 -7.63
CA ARG A 140 0.10 -22.20 -8.61
C ARG A 140 0.81 -21.02 -7.96
N PHE A 141 2.12 -21.03 -8.07
CA PHE A 141 2.98 -19.98 -7.56
C PHE A 141 3.60 -19.20 -8.71
N VAL A 142 3.75 -17.89 -8.53
CA VAL A 142 4.49 -17.02 -9.43
C VAL A 142 5.58 -16.33 -8.62
N ILE A 143 6.83 -16.63 -8.95
CA ILE A 143 7.99 -15.93 -8.39
C ILE A 143 8.23 -14.72 -9.26
N CYS A 144 8.03 -13.55 -8.67
CA CYS A 144 8.35 -12.29 -9.32
C CYS A 144 9.76 -11.85 -8.89
N TYR A 145 10.48 -11.22 -9.80
CA TYR A 145 11.81 -10.66 -9.58
C TYR A 145 11.87 -9.24 -10.15
N ASN A 146 12.22 -8.29 -9.29
CA ASN A 146 12.43 -6.88 -9.62
C ASN A 146 13.94 -6.58 -9.56
N PRO A 147 14.62 -6.39 -10.71
CA PRO A 147 16.04 -6.06 -10.77
C PRO A 147 16.47 -4.85 -9.92
N GLU A 148 15.81 -3.69 -10.06
CA GLU A 148 16.16 -2.51 -9.24
C GLU A 148 15.89 -2.74 -7.74
N GLY A 149 14.85 -3.51 -7.44
CA GLY A 149 14.53 -3.95 -6.08
C GLY A 149 15.64 -4.82 -5.51
N ALA A 150 16.24 -5.68 -6.34
CA ALA A 150 17.35 -6.53 -5.93
C ALA A 150 18.60 -5.71 -5.62
N GLU A 151 18.91 -4.68 -6.41
CA GLU A 151 20.02 -3.76 -6.13
C GLU A 151 19.80 -3.00 -4.81
N ARG A 152 18.59 -2.47 -4.58
CA ARG A 152 18.24 -1.80 -3.31
C ARG A 152 18.31 -2.76 -2.12
N ASP A 153 17.78 -3.97 -2.25
CA ASP A 153 17.81 -4.98 -1.19
C ASP A 153 19.25 -5.42 -0.89
N ALA A 154 20.09 -5.56 -1.91
CA ALA A 154 21.51 -5.87 -1.78
C ALA A 154 22.26 -4.76 -1.02
N ALA A 155 22.07 -3.49 -1.41
CA ALA A 155 22.68 -2.36 -0.72
C ALA A 155 22.23 -2.25 0.75
N ILE A 156 20.94 -2.48 1.03
CA ILE A 156 20.42 -2.55 2.41
C ILE A 156 21.06 -3.70 3.19
N ARG A 157 21.18 -4.88 2.58
CA ARG A 157 21.85 -6.03 3.22
C ARG A 157 23.31 -5.70 3.53
N GLU A 158 24.06 -5.17 2.58
CA GLU A 158 25.47 -4.80 2.76
C GLU A 158 25.64 -3.84 3.93
N ARG A 159 24.79 -2.81 4.01
CA ARG A 159 24.76 -1.88 5.15
C ARG A 159 24.47 -2.59 6.48
N LEU A 160 23.49 -3.51 6.52
CA LEU A 160 23.17 -4.26 7.73
C LEU A 160 24.28 -5.20 8.16
N ILE A 161 25.00 -5.80 7.20
CA ILE A 161 26.16 -6.66 7.48
C ILE A 161 27.30 -5.81 8.04
N ALA A 162 27.66 -4.70 7.40
CA ALA A 162 28.69 -3.79 7.89
C ALA A 162 28.38 -3.28 9.30
N GLN A 163 27.13 -2.87 9.55
CA GLN A 163 26.69 -2.46 10.87
C GLN A 163 26.80 -3.61 11.90
N LEU A 164 26.46 -4.85 11.50
CA LEU A 164 26.60 -6.01 12.38
C LEU A 164 28.08 -6.30 12.69
N GLU A 165 28.98 -6.18 11.70
CA GLU A 165 30.42 -6.33 11.87
C GLU A 165 30.98 -5.36 12.90
N GLU A 166 30.63 -4.08 12.78
CA GLU A 166 31.01 -3.05 13.76
C GLU A 166 30.50 -3.38 15.16
N VAL A 167 29.24 -3.82 15.28
CA VAL A 167 28.62 -4.14 16.58
C VAL A 167 29.28 -5.35 17.24
N ILE A 168 29.72 -6.35 16.47
CA ILE A 168 30.36 -7.55 17.02
C ILE A 168 31.90 -7.45 17.08
N ALA A 169 32.50 -6.38 16.56
CA ALA A 169 33.93 -6.17 16.59
C ALA A 169 34.45 -6.14 18.04
N GLY A 170 35.56 -6.83 18.31
CA GLY A 170 36.17 -6.90 19.64
C GLY A 170 35.37 -7.69 20.70
N THR A 171 34.20 -8.24 20.35
CA THR A 171 33.37 -8.98 21.32
C THR A 171 34.02 -10.26 21.84
N ASP A 172 35.03 -10.78 21.15
CA ASP A 172 35.80 -11.95 21.56
C ASP A 172 36.57 -11.73 22.87
N ALA A 173 36.97 -10.49 23.14
CA ALA A 173 37.66 -10.13 24.39
C ALA A 173 36.69 -9.98 25.57
N LEU A 174 35.38 -9.98 25.32
CA LEU A 174 34.36 -9.85 26.35
C LEU A 174 34.08 -11.19 27.04
N SER A 175 33.71 -11.10 28.33
CA SER A 175 33.21 -12.25 29.08
C SER A 175 31.96 -12.85 28.43
N ALA A 176 31.71 -14.14 28.71
CA ALA A 176 30.55 -14.85 28.16
C ALA A 176 29.22 -14.13 28.49
N THR A 177 29.08 -13.59 29.70
CA THR A 177 27.90 -12.84 30.14
C THR A 177 27.67 -11.59 29.30
N LYS A 178 28.72 -10.76 29.11
CA LYS A 178 28.62 -9.54 28.30
C LYS A 178 28.30 -9.84 26.83
N ARG A 179 28.84 -10.94 26.28
CA ARG A 179 28.48 -11.41 24.93
C ARG A 179 27.02 -11.83 24.83
N ALA A 180 26.49 -12.52 25.85
CA ALA A 180 25.09 -12.94 25.89
C ALA A 180 24.13 -11.74 26.00
N GLU A 181 24.47 -10.73 26.80
CA GLU A 181 23.71 -9.46 26.89
C GLU A 181 23.65 -8.75 25.52
N LEU A 182 24.79 -8.60 24.85
CA LEU A 182 24.85 -8.01 23.52
C LEU A 182 24.03 -8.81 22.49
N ARG A 183 24.07 -10.15 22.55
CA ARG A 183 23.20 -10.99 21.72
C ARG A 183 21.72 -10.71 21.98
N GLY A 184 21.34 -10.53 23.24
CA GLY A 184 19.99 -10.13 23.64
C GLY A 184 19.58 -8.81 23.01
N VAL A 185 20.45 -7.79 23.07
CA VAL A 185 20.21 -6.49 22.42
C VAL A 185 20.08 -6.61 20.90
N ILE A 186 20.92 -7.42 20.24
CA ILE A 186 20.82 -7.61 18.79
C ILE A 186 19.53 -8.36 18.42
N SER A 187 19.05 -9.26 19.29
CA SER A 187 17.82 -10.03 19.04
C SER A 187 16.57 -9.16 18.87
N THR A 188 16.53 -7.98 19.51
CA THR A 188 15.45 -7.00 19.37
C THR A 188 15.52 -6.20 18.07
N LYS A 189 16.59 -6.37 17.28
CA LYS A 189 16.81 -5.73 15.96
C LYS A 189 16.70 -6.78 14.85
N PRO A 190 15.51 -7.03 14.27
CA PRO A 190 15.29 -8.13 13.33
C PRO A 190 16.18 -8.11 12.09
N GLY A 191 16.59 -6.92 11.64
CA GLY A 191 17.50 -6.76 10.50
C GLY A 191 18.90 -7.31 10.78
N LEU A 192 19.45 -7.05 11.98
CA LEU A 192 20.78 -7.51 12.39
C LEU A 192 20.76 -8.96 12.87
N ASN A 193 19.78 -9.33 13.71
CA ASN A 193 19.64 -10.68 14.24
C ASN A 193 19.54 -11.75 13.14
N ARG A 194 19.03 -11.37 11.95
CA ARG A 194 18.93 -12.27 10.79
C ARG A 194 20.27 -12.81 10.33
N TYR A 195 21.33 -12.01 10.40
CA TYR A 195 22.66 -12.35 9.91
C TYR A 195 23.60 -12.78 11.03
N LEU A 196 23.15 -12.74 12.28
CA LEU A 196 23.95 -13.13 13.44
C LEU A 196 23.80 -14.62 13.73
N ARG A 197 24.93 -15.31 13.90
CA ARG A 197 25.01 -16.63 14.52
C ARG A 197 25.86 -16.59 15.79
N THR A 198 25.56 -17.50 16.70
CA THR A 198 26.37 -17.76 17.89
C THR A 198 27.02 -19.12 17.74
N THR A 199 28.34 -19.17 17.90
CA THR A 199 29.09 -20.45 17.89
C THR A 199 28.85 -21.23 19.18
N PRO A 200 29.20 -22.54 19.23
CA PRO A 200 29.10 -23.31 20.48
C PRO A 200 29.86 -22.69 21.67
N GLY A 201 30.98 -21.99 21.41
CA GLY A 201 31.74 -21.24 22.42
C GLY A 201 31.17 -19.86 22.76
N GLY A 202 29.95 -19.55 22.32
CA GLY A 202 29.26 -18.28 22.57
C GLY A 202 29.78 -17.08 21.77
N LEU A 203 30.69 -17.29 20.80
CA LEU A 203 31.24 -16.19 19.99
C LEU A 203 30.20 -15.72 18.97
N LEU A 204 30.12 -14.41 18.78
CA LEU A 204 29.20 -13.76 17.84
C LEU A 204 29.87 -13.64 16.47
N ARG A 205 29.23 -14.19 15.43
CA ARG A 205 29.76 -14.19 14.07
C ARG A 205 28.65 -13.91 13.07
N ILE A 206 29.03 -13.44 11.89
CA ILE A 206 28.12 -13.40 10.75
C ILE A 206 27.85 -14.83 10.27
N ASP A 207 26.59 -15.09 9.93
CA ASP A 207 26.15 -16.31 9.29
C ASP A 207 26.25 -16.16 7.76
N ALA A 208 27.39 -16.57 7.20
CA ALA A 208 27.64 -16.54 5.76
C ALA A 208 26.59 -17.35 4.95
N THR A 209 26.03 -18.42 5.54
CA THR A 209 24.99 -19.22 4.89
C THR A 209 23.70 -18.43 4.79
N LYS A 210 23.32 -17.70 5.86
CA LYS A 210 22.18 -16.79 5.82
C LYS A 210 22.43 -15.65 4.85
N VAL A 211 23.60 -15.01 4.85
CA VAL A 211 23.94 -13.95 3.89
C VAL A 211 23.75 -14.44 2.44
N LYS A 212 24.28 -15.61 2.09
CA LYS A 212 24.11 -16.21 0.75
C LYS A 212 22.66 -16.55 0.42
N THR A 213 21.93 -17.11 1.39
CA THR A 213 20.51 -17.42 1.22
C THR A 213 19.68 -16.17 0.99
N GLU A 214 19.99 -15.09 1.71
CA GLU A 214 19.32 -13.80 1.61
C GLU A 214 19.61 -13.10 0.28
N ALA A 215 20.86 -13.13 -0.18
CA ALA A 215 21.24 -12.63 -1.50
C ALA A 215 20.44 -13.30 -2.63
N ASN A 216 20.14 -14.60 -2.50
CA ASN A 216 19.31 -15.31 -3.47
C ASN A 216 17.82 -14.87 -3.46
N LEU A 217 17.38 -14.13 -2.45
CA LEU A 217 16.00 -13.65 -2.31
C LEU A 217 15.82 -12.17 -2.68
N ASP A 218 16.90 -11.45 -2.97
CA ASP A 218 16.85 -10.03 -3.32
C ASP A 218 15.93 -9.74 -4.49
N GLY A 219 15.09 -8.72 -4.35
CA GLY A 219 14.12 -8.32 -5.36
C GLY A 219 13.05 -9.37 -5.66
N LYS A 220 13.03 -10.52 -4.96
CA LYS A 220 12.04 -11.57 -5.17
C LYS A 220 10.83 -11.39 -4.27
N TYR A 221 9.68 -11.77 -4.80
CA TYR A 221 8.47 -12.01 -4.01
C TYR A 221 7.68 -13.16 -4.63
N LEU A 222 6.94 -13.87 -3.77
CA LEU A 222 6.19 -15.06 -4.15
C LEU A 222 4.70 -14.75 -4.12
N LEU A 223 4.01 -15.08 -5.19
CA LEU A 223 2.56 -14.97 -5.30
C LEU A 223 1.95 -16.36 -5.39
N ARG A 224 0.80 -16.57 -4.75
CA ARG A 224 -0.04 -17.76 -4.90
C ARG A 224 -1.31 -17.36 -5.62
N CYS A 225 -1.65 -18.10 -6.67
CA CYS A 225 -2.87 -17.90 -7.44
C CYS A 225 -3.71 -19.18 -7.46
N SER A 226 -5.02 -19.04 -7.35
CA SER A 226 -5.97 -20.16 -7.49
C SER A 226 -6.55 -20.32 -8.89
N ASP A 227 -6.24 -19.41 -9.83
CA ASP A 227 -6.73 -19.46 -11.20
C ASP A 227 -5.78 -20.29 -12.09
N PRO A 228 -6.28 -21.41 -12.68
CA PRO A 228 -5.46 -22.24 -13.54
C PRO A 228 -5.22 -21.64 -14.94
N LYS A 229 -6.04 -20.67 -15.38
CA LYS A 229 -6.03 -20.11 -16.73
C LYS A 229 -5.40 -18.72 -16.80
N LEU A 230 -5.29 -17.99 -15.69
CA LEU A 230 -4.76 -16.62 -15.69
C LEU A 230 -3.26 -16.60 -16.05
N PRO A 231 -2.76 -15.81 -17.02
CA PRO A 231 -1.33 -15.76 -17.32
C PRO A 231 -0.46 -15.35 -16.11
N ALA A 232 0.78 -15.83 -16.03
CA ALA A 232 1.71 -15.48 -14.94
C ALA A 232 2.03 -13.97 -14.94
N GLU A 233 2.07 -13.37 -16.13
CA GLU A 233 2.12 -11.92 -16.33
C GLU A 233 0.96 -11.20 -15.66
N ASP A 234 -0.28 -11.58 -15.95
CA ASP A 234 -1.47 -10.95 -15.37
C ASP A 234 -1.54 -11.15 -13.85
N ILE A 235 -1.02 -12.27 -13.33
CA ILE A 235 -0.90 -12.47 -11.88
C ILE A 235 0.06 -11.45 -11.27
N ALA A 236 1.24 -11.27 -11.88
CA ALA A 236 2.25 -10.36 -11.36
C ALA A 236 1.85 -8.90 -11.51
N LEU A 237 1.26 -8.52 -12.65
CA LEU A 237 0.71 -7.18 -12.88
C LEU A 237 -0.49 -6.91 -11.98
N GLY A 238 -1.40 -7.88 -11.82
CA GLY A 238 -2.54 -7.80 -10.91
C GLY A 238 -2.11 -7.63 -9.45
N TYR A 239 -1.07 -8.32 -9.00
CA TYR A 239 -0.50 -8.07 -7.67
C TYR A 239 0.20 -6.72 -7.58
N LYS A 240 0.93 -6.30 -8.61
CA LYS A 240 1.55 -4.97 -8.67
C LYS A 240 0.51 -3.85 -8.57
N GLN A 241 -0.73 -4.06 -9.00
CA GLN A 241 -1.82 -3.10 -8.80
C GLN A 241 -2.14 -2.85 -7.32
N LEU A 242 -1.75 -3.73 -6.38
CA LEU A 242 -1.81 -3.38 -4.95
C LEU A 242 -1.02 -2.10 -4.66
N LEU A 243 0.06 -1.81 -5.40
CA LEU A 243 0.79 -0.55 -5.28
C LEU A 243 -0.05 0.66 -5.73
N GLU A 244 -0.92 0.50 -6.71
CA GLU A 244 -1.85 1.55 -7.14
C GLU A 244 -2.96 1.74 -6.10
N VAL A 245 -3.46 0.65 -5.50
CA VAL A 245 -4.38 0.71 -4.35
C VAL A 245 -3.71 1.41 -3.16
N GLU A 246 -2.48 1.04 -2.82
CA GLU A 246 -1.69 1.67 -1.76
C GLU A 246 -1.39 3.14 -2.07
N ARG A 247 -1.10 3.48 -3.32
CA ARG A 247 -0.93 4.88 -3.77
C ARG A 247 -2.24 5.65 -3.61
N GLY A 248 -3.37 5.07 -3.99
CA GLY A 248 -4.70 5.65 -3.78
C GLY A 248 -4.98 5.88 -2.28
N TRP A 249 -4.66 4.91 -1.42
CA TRP A 249 -4.75 5.08 0.03
C TRP A 249 -3.82 6.17 0.57
N ARG A 250 -2.59 6.26 0.06
CA ARG A 250 -1.63 7.29 0.46
C ARG A 250 -2.14 8.68 0.07
N ASN A 251 -2.62 8.84 -1.16
CA ASN A 251 -3.21 10.09 -1.64
C ASN A 251 -4.43 10.48 -0.80
N MET A 252 -5.37 9.56 -0.56
CA MET A 252 -6.52 9.84 0.29
C MET A 252 -6.11 10.31 1.69
N LYS A 253 -5.11 9.67 2.30
CA LYS A 253 -4.65 10.01 3.66
C LYS A 253 -3.88 11.33 3.74
N GLN A 254 -3.06 11.66 2.73
CA GLN A 254 -2.09 12.77 2.80
C GLN A 254 -2.47 14.00 1.97
N VAL A 255 -3.29 13.82 0.93
CA VAL A 255 -3.61 14.86 -0.05
C VAL A 255 -5.09 15.23 -0.01
N ILE A 256 -5.95 14.29 0.35
CA ILE A 256 -7.42 14.44 0.34
C ILE A 256 -7.98 14.39 1.77
N ASP A 257 -7.12 14.56 2.77
CA ASP A 257 -7.48 14.68 4.19
C ASP A 257 -8.51 13.65 4.69
N LEU A 258 -8.40 12.41 4.22
CA LEU A 258 -9.15 11.28 4.80
C LEU A 258 -8.81 11.13 6.29
N ARG A 259 -7.69 11.70 6.74
CA ARG A 259 -7.32 11.80 8.16
C ARG A 259 -6.63 13.14 8.42
N PRO A 260 -6.85 13.76 9.60
CA PRO A 260 -7.66 13.26 10.73
C PRO A 260 -9.18 13.39 10.53
N VAL A 261 -9.96 12.37 10.93
CA VAL A 261 -11.44 12.40 10.90
C VAL A 261 -11.97 12.81 12.27
N TYR A 262 -12.52 14.02 12.37
CA TYR A 262 -13.15 14.51 13.60
C TYR A 262 -14.67 14.27 13.65
N HIS A 263 -15.24 13.65 12.63
CA HIS A 263 -16.66 13.30 12.57
C HIS A 263 -17.00 12.20 13.59
N ARG A 264 -18.09 12.41 14.33
CA ARG A 264 -18.58 11.45 15.35
C ARG A 264 -19.80 10.66 14.88
N LEU A 265 -20.68 11.27 14.09
CA LEU A 265 -21.89 10.66 13.55
C LEU A 265 -21.56 9.81 12.30
N GLU A 266 -22.14 8.63 12.20
CA GLU A 266 -21.91 7.69 11.10
C GLU A 266 -22.16 8.32 9.73
N GLU A 267 -23.28 9.02 9.55
CA GLU A 267 -23.63 9.68 8.29
C GLU A 267 -22.55 10.67 7.82
N ARG A 268 -21.97 11.45 8.75
CA ARG A 268 -20.93 12.45 8.45
C ARG A 268 -19.61 11.77 8.09
N ILE A 269 -19.31 10.67 8.76
CA ILE A 269 -18.14 9.84 8.45
C ILE A 269 -18.29 9.24 7.05
N ARG A 270 -19.44 8.65 6.73
CA ARG A 270 -19.72 8.08 5.40
C ARG A 270 -19.64 9.15 4.31
N ALA A 271 -20.23 10.32 4.54
CA ALA A 271 -20.17 11.45 3.61
C ALA A 271 -18.72 11.90 3.34
N HIS A 272 -17.90 12.07 4.40
CA HIS A 272 -16.48 12.41 4.26
C HIS A 272 -15.72 11.38 3.42
N VAL A 273 -15.93 10.09 3.72
CA VAL A 273 -15.30 8.99 2.98
C VAL A 273 -15.69 9.02 1.48
N ILE A 274 -16.96 9.29 1.17
CA ILE A 274 -17.45 9.41 -0.21
C ILE A 274 -16.83 10.63 -0.92
N LEU A 275 -16.73 11.79 -0.25
CA LEU A 275 -16.07 12.97 -0.81
C LEU A 275 -14.59 12.72 -1.11
N CYS A 276 -13.88 12.06 -0.19
CA CYS A 276 -12.48 11.66 -0.43
C CYS A 276 -12.36 10.70 -1.62
N TRP A 277 -13.30 9.77 -1.78
CA TRP A 277 -13.34 8.84 -2.91
C TRP A 277 -13.61 9.54 -4.24
N LEU A 278 -14.56 10.48 -4.29
CA LEU A 278 -14.84 11.31 -5.48
C LEU A 278 -13.63 12.15 -5.88
N ALA A 279 -12.97 12.78 -4.92
CA ALA A 279 -11.74 13.52 -5.17
C ALA A 279 -10.61 12.61 -5.68
N LEU A 280 -10.48 11.39 -5.14
CA LEU A 280 -9.52 10.40 -5.66
C LEU A 280 -9.86 10.00 -7.10
N LEU A 281 -11.15 9.79 -7.40
CA LEU A 281 -11.61 9.47 -8.76
C LEU A 281 -11.17 10.56 -9.75
N LEU A 282 -11.42 11.84 -9.44
CA LEU A 282 -11.00 12.97 -10.27
C LEU A 282 -9.48 13.02 -10.43
N ILE A 283 -8.73 12.86 -9.34
CA ILE A 283 -7.26 12.81 -9.35
C ILE A 283 -6.77 11.74 -10.32
N ARG A 284 -7.34 10.53 -10.26
CA ARG A 284 -6.91 9.41 -11.10
C ARG A 284 -7.27 9.60 -12.56
N ILE A 285 -8.44 10.17 -12.86
CA ILE A 285 -8.80 10.54 -14.24
C ILE A 285 -7.80 11.56 -14.78
N ILE A 286 -7.48 12.61 -14.01
CA ILE A 286 -6.55 13.65 -14.42
C ILE A 286 -5.14 13.08 -14.65
N GLU A 287 -4.62 12.27 -13.73
CA GLU A 287 -3.29 11.65 -13.85
C GLU A 287 -3.20 10.74 -15.07
N THR A 288 -4.20 9.89 -15.29
CA THR A 288 -4.22 8.93 -16.40
C THR A 288 -4.38 9.63 -17.75
N THR A 289 -5.24 10.65 -17.85
CA THR A 289 -5.43 11.41 -19.09
C THR A 289 -4.21 12.25 -19.46
N THR A 290 -3.54 12.86 -18.46
CA THR A 290 -2.44 13.79 -18.73
C THR A 290 -1.06 13.11 -18.80
N GLY A 291 -0.90 11.98 -18.08
CA GLY A 291 0.38 11.34 -17.81
C GLY A 291 1.22 12.08 -16.75
N ILE A 292 0.65 13.04 -16.04
CA ILE A 292 1.34 13.90 -15.06
C ILE A 292 0.78 13.61 -13.66
N THR A 293 1.63 13.60 -12.64
CA THR A 293 1.19 13.38 -11.25
C THR A 293 0.34 14.54 -10.75
N TRP A 294 -0.66 14.23 -9.91
CA TRP A 294 -1.56 15.25 -9.37
C TRP A 294 -0.83 16.35 -8.59
N ARG A 295 0.22 15.99 -7.85
CA ARG A 295 1.05 16.97 -7.14
C ARG A 295 1.60 18.02 -8.10
N ARG A 296 2.19 17.59 -9.21
CA ARG A 296 2.78 18.52 -10.20
C ARG A 296 1.72 19.37 -10.90
N ILE A 297 0.56 18.78 -11.20
CA ILE A 297 -0.57 19.52 -11.78
C ILE A 297 -1.05 20.57 -10.78
N ARG A 298 -1.32 20.19 -9.53
CA ARG A 298 -1.75 21.11 -8.48
C ARG A 298 -0.73 22.23 -8.29
N ASP A 299 0.55 21.90 -8.14
CA ASP A 299 1.60 22.91 -7.93
C ASP A 299 1.70 23.88 -9.13
N GLU A 300 1.46 23.43 -10.37
CA GLU A 300 1.42 24.28 -11.56
C GLU A 300 0.20 25.22 -11.58
N PHE A 301 -0.97 24.74 -11.12
CA PHE A 301 -2.19 25.55 -11.07
C PHE A 301 -2.28 26.42 -9.82
N ASP A 302 -1.57 26.09 -8.73
CA ASP A 302 -1.45 26.94 -7.54
C ASP A 302 -0.72 28.26 -7.85
N LEU A 303 0.06 28.31 -8.94
CA LEU A 303 0.67 29.53 -9.47
C LEU A 303 -0.32 30.44 -10.20
N LEU A 304 -1.52 29.95 -10.56
CA LEU A 304 -2.51 30.73 -11.27
C LEU A 304 -3.18 31.72 -10.31
N THR A 305 -2.83 33.00 -10.46
CA THR A 305 -3.34 34.08 -9.61
C THR A 305 -4.34 34.97 -10.35
N VAL A 306 -5.18 35.65 -9.58
CA VAL A 306 -6.09 36.71 -10.06
C VAL A 306 -5.70 38.00 -9.37
N ALA A 307 -5.42 39.03 -10.17
CA ALA A 307 -5.15 40.37 -9.70
C ALA A 307 -6.43 41.23 -9.77
N THR A 308 -6.61 42.10 -8.78
CA THR A 308 -7.68 43.09 -8.73
C THR A 308 -7.09 44.46 -9.04
N PHE A 309 -7.66 45.15 -10.02
CA PHE A 309 -7.27 46.49 -10.43
C PHE A 309 -8.42 47.44 -10.14
N THR A 310 -8.16 48.49 -9.38
CA THR A 310 -9.14 49.52 -9.03
C THR A 310 -8.65 50.86 -9.53
N GLY A 311 -9.54 51.59 -10.22
CA GLY A 311 -9.27 52.92 -10.75
C GLY A 311 -10.52 53.79 -10.78
N PRO A 312 -10.41 55.04 -11.29
CA PRO A 312 -11.51 56.00 -11.31
C PRO A 312 -12.75 55.52 -12.08
N THR A 313 -12.58 54.62 -13.04
CA THR A 313 -13.65 54.08 -13.90
C THR A 313 -14.29 52.80 -13.34
N GLY A 314 -13.79 52.27 -12.22
CA GLY A 314 -14.31 51.06 -11.59
C GLY A 314 -13.22 50.07 -11.15
N THR A 315 -13.65 48.84 -10.84
CA THR A 315 -12.79 47.73 -10.42
C THR A 315 -12.93 46.56 -11.38
N PHE A 316 -11.83 45.93 -11.79
CA PHE A 316 -11.88 44.67 -12.52
C PHE A 316 -10.89 43.65 -11.98
N ARG A 317 -11.20 42.37 -12.17
CA ARG A 317 -10.37 41.23 -11.76
C ARG A 317 -9.93 40.46 -12.98
N GLN A 318 -8.61 40.30 -13.12
CA GLN A 318 -7.99 39.65 -14.26
C GLN A 318 -7.04 38.55 -13.78
N ARG A 319 -7.10 37.37 -14.40
CA ARG A 319 -6.13 36.31 -14.15
C ARG A 319 -4.78 36.61 -14.80
N ALA A 320 -3.72 36.05 -14.22
CA ALA A 320 -2.41 36.00 -14.87
C ALA A 320 -2.48 35.31 -16.24
N GLU A 321 -1.48 35.57 -17.08
CA GLU A 321 -1.31 34.83 -18.33
C GLU A 321 -1.05 33.36 -18.03
N LEU A 322 -1.70 32.47 -18.76
CA LEU A 322 -1.49 31.03 -18.57
C LEU A 322 -0.09 30.66 -19.05
N THR A 323 0.58 29.78 -18.31
CA THR A 323 1.81 29.16 -18.77
C THR A 323 1.51 28.16 -19.90
N LYS A 324 2.53 27.77 -20.68
CA LYS A 324 2.37 26.69 -21.67
C LYS A 324 1.93 25.37 -21.00
N PRO A 325 2.56 24.91 -19.90
CA PRO A 325 2.09 23.73 -19.17
C PRO A 325 0.61 23.80 -18.75
N GLN A 326 0.13 24.93 -18.22
CA GLN A 326 -1.28 25.09 -17.85
C GLN A 326 -2.22 24.93 -19.06
N ARG A 327 -1.89 25.53 -20.20
CA ARG A 327 -2.69 25.38 -21.44
C ARG A 327 -2.69 23.94 -21.94
N ASP A 328 -1.52 23.29 -21.96
CA ASP A 328 -1.39 21.91 -22.44
C ASP A 328 -2.18 20.94 -21.54
N ILE A 329 -2.19 21.16 -20.22
CA ILE A 329 -2.99 20.37 -19.28
C ILE A 329 -4.50 20.59 -19.51
N LEU A 330 -4.96 21.83 -19.61
CA LEU A 330 -6.38 22.15 -19.87
C LEU A 330 -6.85 21.53 -21.18
N ALA A 331 -6.05 21.63 -22.24
CA ALA A 331 -6.35 21.05 -23.54
C ALA A 331 -6.44 19.52 -23.50
N LYS A 332 -5.51 18.84 -22.82
CA LYS A 332 -5.55 17.38 -22.65
C LYS A 332 -6.77 16.91 -21.85
N LEU A 333 -7.25 17.73 -20.91
CA LEU A 333 -8.42 17.43 -20.09
C LEU A 333 -9.74 17.85 -20.74
N ASP A 334 -9.70 18.45 -21.94
CA ASP A 334 -10.84 19.07 -22.61
C ASP A 334 -11.58 20.10 -21.71
N ILE A 335 -10.80 20.85 -20.92
CA ILE A 335 -11.31 21.90 -20.04
C ILE A 335 -11.12 23.26 -20.72
N PRO A 336 -12.19 24.06 -20.89
CA PRO A 336 -12.08 25.40 -21.44
C PRO A 336 -11.12 26.27 -20.63
N THR A 337 -10.30 27.06 -21.31
CA THR A 337 -9.42 28.00 -20.62
C THR A 337 -10.23 29.01 -19.82
N PRO A 338 -9.89 29.29 -18.55
CA PRO A 338 -10.57 30.32 -17.77
C PRO A 338 -10.54 31.67 -18.49
N LYS A 339 -11.63 32.44 -18.39
CA LYS A 339 -11.71 33.80 -18.96
C LYS A 339 -10.57 34.66 -18.41
N LYS A 340 -9.99 35.51 -19.27
CA LYS A 340 -8.91 36.42 -18.85
C LYS A 340 -9.43 37.45 -17.84
N ILE A 341 -10.56 38.07 -18.14
CA ILE A 341 -11.30 38.95 -17.22
C ILE A 341 -12.36 38.09 -16.52
N VAL A 342 -12.28 38.02 -15.19
CA VAL A 342 -13.18 37.21 -14.36
C VAL A 342 -14.41 38.04 -13.97
N GLU A 343 -14.20 39.33 -13.70
CA GLU A 343 -15.21 40.25 -13.18
C GLU A 343 -14.82 41.69 -13.53
N ALA A 344 -15.81 42.53 -13.87
CA ALA A 344 -15.62 43.96 -14.10
C ALA A 344 -16.85 44.72 -13.57
N ILE A 345 -16.61 45.64 -12.63
CA ILE A 345 -17.61 46.46 -11.95
C ILE A 345 -17.28 47.93 -12.26
N PRO A 346 -18.11 48.64 -13.04
CA PRO A 346 -17.91 50.07 -13.27
C PRO A 346 -18.05 50.86 -11.97
N ALA A 347 -17.43 52.05 -11.90
CA ALA A 347 -17.66 52.97 -10.80
C ALA A 347 -19.16 53.35 -10.77
N ALA A 348 -19.74 53.46 -9.58
CA ALA A 348 -21.09 53.99 -9.44
C ALA A 348 -21.08 55.47 -9.87
N ASP A 349 -22.02 55.85 -10.75
CA ASP A 349 -22.22 57.25 -11.10
C ASP A 349 -22.55 58.03 -9.82
N ALA A 350 -21.72 59.03 -9.50
CA ALA A 350 -21.82 59.85 -8.29
C ALA A 350 -22.92 60.92 -8.38
#